data_AF-A0A5K1GD37-F1
#
_entry.id   AF-A0A5K1GD37-F1
#
_cell.length_a   1.000
_cell.length_b   1.000
_cell.length_c   1.000
_cell.angle_alpha   90.00
_cell.angle_beta   90.00
_cell.angle_gamma   90.00
#
_symmetry.space_group_name_H-M   'P 1'
#
loop_
_entity.id
_entity.type
_entity.pdbx_description
1 polymer ?
#
loop_
_entity_poly.entity_id
_entity_poly.type
_entity_poly.pdbx_seq_one_letter_code
_entity_poly.pdbx_strand_id
1 'polypeptide(L)'
;TGRVPPNRDPEIPKNREICLGRRYSDSHRLKIINNEFASFSGGRNDSIQAAMARDEEDPANWWLCFRASTPNLQQLALKLLSQPATSSCCERNWSTYSQIHNIKRNKLTNRRAEDLVYIHSNLCLLSRTSDDY
;
A
#
# COMPACT_ATOMS: atom_id res chain seq x y z
N THR A 1 -10.78 12.81 -23.70
CA THR A 1 -11.83 12.59 -22.69
C THR A 1 -11.32 13.10 -21.36
N GLY A 2 -12.07 13.99 -20.70
CA GLY A 2 -11.63 14.67 -19.48
C GLY A 2 -11.59 13.74 -18.26
N ARG A 3 -10.87 14.15 -17.21
CA ARG A 3 -10.86 13.43 -15.92
C ARG A 3 -12.28 13.41 -15.34
N VAL A 4 -12.79 12.20 -15.09
CA VAL A 4 -14.08 11.98 -14.43
C VAL A 4 -13.80 11.85 -12.93
N PRO A 5 -14.62 12.44 -12.05
CA PRO A 5 -14.40 12.27 -10.62
C PRO A 5 -14.57 10.79 -10.23
N PRO A 6 -13.79 10.26 -9.26
CA PRO A 6 -13.75 8.83 -8.95
C PRO A 6 -15.11 8.18 -8.69
N ASN A 7 -16.04 8.91 -8.07
CA ASN A 7 -17.38 8.41 -7.78
C ASN A 7 -18.26 8.22 -9.02
N ARG A 8 -17.87 8.76 -10.19
CA ARG A 8 -18.59 8.64 -11.47
C ARG A 8 -17.82 7.83 -12.51
N ASP A 9 -16.63 7.35 -12.16
CA ASP A 9 -15.79 6.58 -13.07
C ASP A 9 -16.15 5.09 -13.01
N PRO A 10 -16.72 4.51 -14.09
CA PRO A 10 -17.08 3.09 -14.12
C PRO A 10 -15.86 2.17 -14.17
N GLU A 11 -14.66 2.67 -14.48
CA GLU A 11 -13.44 1.87 -14.47
C GLU A 11 -13.03 1.50 -13.05
N ILE A 12 -13.31 2.35 -12.06
CA ILE A 12 -12.93 2.12 -10.66
C ILE A 12 -13.57 0.86 -10.08
N PRO A 13 -14.91 0.67 -10.10
CA PRO A 13 -15.52 -0.55 -9.58
C PRO A 13 -15.11 -1.79 -10.37
N LYS A 14 -14.94 -1.67 -11.70
CA LYS A 14 -14.46 -2.77 -12.56
C LYS A 14 -13.04 -3.21 -12.18
N ASN A 15 -12.12 -2.24 -12.05
CA ASN A 15 -10.73 -2.51 -11.68
C ASN A 15 -10.62 -3.06 -10.26
N ARG A 16 -11.45 -2.58 -9.32
CA ARG A 16 -11.55 -3.17 -7.97
C ARG A 16 -11.87 -4.66 -8.05
N GLU A 17 -12.90 -5.05 -8.80
CA GLU A 17 -13.28 -6.47 -8.92
C GLU A 17 -12.17 -7.33 -9.52
N ILE A 18 -11.52 -6.83 -10.57
CA ILE A 18 -10.37 -7.51 -11.19
C ILE A 18 -9.23 -7.68 -10.17
N CYS A 19 -8.89 -6.61 -9.43
CA CYS A 19 -7.82 -6.63 -8.45
C CYS A 19 -8.12 -7.58 -7.28
N LEU A 20 -9.34 -7.54 -6.75
CA LEU A 20 -9.76 -8.45 -5.68
C LEU A 20 -9.76 -9.90 -6.14
N GLY A 21 -10.28 -10.19 -7.34
CA GLY A 21 -10.25 -11.54 -7.92
C GLY A 21 -8.83 -12.06 -8.15
N ARG A 22 -7.89 -11.20 -8.56
CA ARG A 22 -6.47 -11.57 -8.68
C ARG A 22 -5.80 -11.80 -7.32
N ARG A 23 -6.17 -11.02 -6.30
CA ARG A 23 -5.56 -11.10 -4.97
C ARG A 23 -6.08 -12.27 -4.14
N TYR A 24 -7.35 -12.63 -4.33
CA TYR A 24 -8.04 -13.68 -3.58
C TYR A 24 -8.56 -14.75 -4.54
N SER A 25 -7.74 -15.74 -4.83
CA SER A 25 -8.12 -16.89 -5.66
C SER A 25 -9.17 -17.79 -5.00
N ASP A 26 -9.29 -17.71 -3.67
CA ASP A 26 -10.29 -18.45 -2.89
C ASP A 26 -11.65 -17.74 -2.89
N SER A 27 -12.67 -18.47 -3.35
CA SER A 27 -14.04 -17.94 -3.50
C SER A 27 -14.64 -17.49 -2.16
N HIS A 28 -14.35 -18.20 -1.07
CA HIS A 28 -14.88 -17.86 0.24
C HIS A 28 -14.30 -16.54 0.78
N ARG A 29 -12.98 -16.37 0.69
CA ARG A 29 -12.29 -15.12 1.08
C ARG A 29 -12.70 -13.95 0.20
N LEU A 30 -12.87 -14.17 -1.11
CA LEU A 30 -13.35 -13.14 -2.02
C LEU A 30 -14.76 -12.67 -1.63
N LYS A 31 -15.66 -13.60 -1.28
CA LYS A 31 -17.01 -13.28 -0.81
C LYS A 31 -16.98 -12.47 0.49
N ILE A 32 -16.14 -12.84 1.45
CA ILE A 32 -15.98 -12.10 2.72
C ILE A 32 -15.55 -10.65 2.44
N ILE A 33 -14.50 -10.44 1.65
CA ILE A 33 -14.01 -9.08 1.38
C ILE A 33 -15.01 -8.24 0.61
N ASN A 34 -15.72 -8.83 -0.36
CA ASN A 34 -16.77 -8.10 -1.06
C ASN A 34 -17.93 -7.69 -0.13
N ASN A 35 -18.30 -8.54 0.83
CA ASN A 35 -19.31 -8.22 1.84
C ASN A 35 -18.85 -7.11 2.80
N GLU A 36 -17.60 -7.17 3.25
CA GLU A 36 -17.00 -6.12 4.09
C GLU A 36 -16.91 -4.79 3.32
N PHE A 37 -16.51 -4.82 2.05
CA PHE A 37 -16.48 -3.65 1.18
C PHE A 37 -17.89 -3.07 0.95
N ALA A 38 -18.90 -3.91 0.74
CA ALA A 38 -20.28 -3.46 0.61
C ALA A 38 -20.80 -2.80 1.90
N SER A 39 -20.43 -3.34 3.06
CA SER A 39 -20.76 -2.73 4.37
C SER A 39 -20.09 -1.37 4.53
N PHE A 40 -18.79 -1.27 4.19
CA PHE A 40 -18.03 -0.03 4.20
C PHE A 40 -18.61 1.04 3.27
N SER A 41 -18.81 0.69 2.00
CA SER A 41 -19.29 1.62 0.96
C SER A 41 -20.74 2.06 1.18
N GLY A 42 -21.56 1.21 1.80
CA GLY A 42 -22.92 1.55 2.20
C GLY A 42 -23.01 2.43 3.45
N GLY A 43 -21.88 2.89 4.02
CA GLY A 43 -21.86 3.69 5.26
C GLY A 43 -22.36 2.92 6.48
N ARG A 44 -22.45 1.58 6.39
CA ARG A 44 -22.94 0.74 7.47
C ARG A 44 -21.86 0.72 8.56
N ASN A 45 -22.21 1.15 9.77
CA ASN A 45 -21.31 1.32 10.92
C ASN A 45 -20.39 2.56 10.88
N ASP A 46 -20.65 3.54 10.01
CA ASP A 46 -19.93 4.82 10.06
C ASP A 46 -20.53 5.72 11.16
N SER A 47 -19.80 5.92 12.25
CA SER A 47 -20.22 6.87 13.29
C SER A 47 -20.00 8.30 12.81
N ILE A 48 -20.73 9.26 13.40
CA ILE A 48 -20.49 10.70 13.15
C ILE A 48 -19.02 11.05 13.44
N GLN A 49 -18.44 10.43 14.47
CA GLN A 49 -17.03 10.57 14.81
C GLN A 49 -16.09 10.04 13.72
N ALA A 50 -16.40 8.89 13.11
CA ALA A 50 -15.63 8.37 11.98
C ALA A 50 -15.71 9.29 10.76
N ALA A 51 -16.85 9.94 10.52
CA ALA A 51 -16.99 10.91 9.43
C ALA A 51 -16.17 12.17 9.69
N MET A 52 -16.20 12.72 10.92
CA MET A 52 -15.43 13.90 11.31
C MET A 52 -13.93 13.65 11.25
N ALA A 53 -13.47 12.52 11.77
CA ALA A 53 -12.05 12.17 11.81
C ALA A 53 -11.44 11.83 10.43
N ARG A 54 -12.27 11.64 9.39
CA ARG A 54 -11.78 11.15 8.08
C ARG A 54 -10.79 12.10 7.41
N ASP A 55 -11.00 13.40 7.57
CA ASP A 55 -10.18 14.43 6.91
C ASP A 55 -9.10 15.01 7.86
N GLU A 56 -9.18 14.70 9.15
CA GLU A 56 -8.29 15.23 10.18
C GLU A 56 -7.21 14.22 10.61
N GLU A 57 -7.53 12.92 10.64
CA GLU A 57 -6.62 11.86 11.08
C GLU A 57 -5.74 11.31 9.96
N ASP A 58 -4.60 10.75 10.36
CA ASP A 58 -3.82 9.92 9.45
C ASP A 58 -4.69 8.76 8.93
N PRO A 59 -4.70 8.49 7.61
CA PRO A 59 -5.54 7.43 7.06
C PRO A 59 -5.33 6.06 7.70
N ALA A 60 -4.09 5.70 8.08
CA ALA A 60 -3.84 4.41 8.71
C ALA A 60 -4.45 4.36 10.13
N ASN A 61 -4.29 5.43 10.91
CA ASN A 61 -4.94 5.56 12.22
C ASN A 61 -6.46 5.52 12.12
N TRP A 62 -7.04 6.22 11.15
CA TRP A 62 -8.48 6.19 10.92
C TRP A 62 -8.99 4.78 10.63
N TRP A 63 -8.30 4.02 9.76
CA TRP A 63 -8.63 2.62 9.49
C TRP A 63 -8.52 1.76 10.74
N LEU A 64 -7.51 1.96 11.59
CA LEU A 64 -7.34 1.23 12.84
C LEU A 64 -8.49 1.50 13.83
N CYS A 65 -8.87 2.76 14.01
CA CYS A 65 -9.86 3.17 15.00
C CYS A 65 -11.32 2.83 14.61
N PHE A 66 -11.68 3.01 13.33
CA PHE A 66 -13.09 3.01 12.91
C PHE A 66 -13.53 1.83 12.06
N ARG A 67 -12.62 0.90 11.71
CA ARG A 67 -12.89 -0.20 10.79
C ARG A 67 -12.58 -1.60 11.34
N ALA A 68 -12.64 -1.76 12.66
CA ALA A 68 -12.53 -3.06 13.33
C ALA A 68 -13.64 -4.06 12.94
N SER A 69 -14.81 -3.58 12.52
CA SER A 69 -15.93 -4.42 12.06
C SER A 69 -15.74 -5.03 10.67
N THR A 70 -14.70 -4.61 9.94
CA THR A 70 -14.33 -5.13 8.61
C THR A 70 -12.85 -5.54 8.62
N PRO A 71 -12.46 -6.60 9.34
CA PRO A 71 -11.06 -6.91 9.61
C PRO A 71 -10.25 -7.29 8.37
N ASN A 72 -10.86 -7.95 7.38
CA ASN A 72 -10.16 -8.36 6.15
C ASN A 72 -9.91 -7.15 5.24
N LEU A 73 -10.90 -6.27 5.13
CA LEU A 73 -10.82 -5.02 4.39
C LEU A 73 -9.87 -4.03 5.07
N GLN A 74 -9.91 -3.93 6.40
CA GLN A 74 -8.99 -3.10 7.19
C GLN A 74 -7.54 -3.53 6.95
N GLN A 75 -7.26 -4.84 7.00
CA GLN A 75 -5.92 -5.35 6.70
C GLN A 75 -5.49 -5.02 5.26
N LEU A 76 -6.40 -5.10 4.29
CA LEU A 76 -6.11 -4.74 2.90
C LEU A 76 -5.83 -3.23 2.75
N ALA A 77 -6.63 -2.38 3.39
CA ALA A 77 -6.47 -0.94 3.36
C ALA A 77 -5.14 -0.51 3.98
N LEU A 78 -4.78 -1.05 5.15
CA LEU A 78 -3.50 -0.76 5.79
C LEU A 78 -2.30 -1.18 4.92
N LYS A 79 -2.38 -2.34 4.27
CA LYS A 79 -1.35 -2.78 3.30
C LYS A 79 -1.23 -1.80 2.14
N LEU A 80 -2.36 -1.32 1.61
CA LEU A 80 -2.36 -0.35 0.51
C LEU A 80 -1.77 1.00 0.95
N LEU A 81 -2.14 1.49 2.14
CA LEU A 81 -1.64 2.75 2.70
C LEU A 81 -0.15 2.68 3.03
N SER A 82 0.38 1.51 3.39
CA SER A 82 1.83 1.31 3.60
C SER A 82 2.64 1.29 2.30
N GLN A 83 2.00 1.21 1.13
CA GLN A 83 2.73 1.18 -0.14
C GLN A 83 3.13 2.60 -0.56
N PRO A 84 4.40 2.82 -0.95
CA PRO A 84 4.82 4.10 -1.48
C PRO A 84 4.04 4.43 -2.76
N ALA A 85 3.40 5.61 -2.80
CA ALA A 85 2.62 6.05 -3.96
C ALA A 85 3.49 6.58 -5.13
N THR A 86 4.81 6.64 -4.97
CA THR A 86 5.71 7.26 -5.97
C THR A 86 6.79 6.30 -6.45
N SER A 87 7.16 6.43 -7.72
CA SER A 87 8.32 5.73 -8.31
C SER A 87 9.65 6.19 -7.71
N SER A 88 9.69 7.37 -7.06
CA SER A 88 10.92 7.93 -6.46
C SER A 88 11.62 6.98 -5.48
N CYS A 89 10.85 6.17 -4.74
CA CYS A 89 11.40 5.12 -3.87
C CYS A 89 12.13 4.05 -4.66
N CYS A 90 11.55 3.62 -5.79
CA CYS A 90 12.17 2.66 -6.69
C CYS A 90 13.38 3.27 -7.40
N GLU A 91 13.30 4.52 -7.85
CA GLU A 91 14.41 5.23 -8.49
C GLU A 91 15.63 5.35 -7.57
N ARG A 92 15.42 5.61 -6.27
CA ARG A 92 16.49 5.57 -5.27
C ARG A 92 17.14 4.18 -5.18
N ASN A 93 16.34 3.12 -5.08
CA ASN A 93 16.87 1.75 -5.08
C ASN A 93 17.67 1.43 -6.35
N TRP A 94 17.19 1.88 -7.52
CA TRP A 94 17.89 1.68 -8.79
C TRP A 94 19.19 2.48 -8.89
N SER A 95 19.22 3.70 -8.34
CA SER A 95 20.44 4.50 -8.24
C SER A 95 21.48 3.79 -7.37
N THR A 96 21.09 3.28 -6.20
CA THR A 96 21.97 2.48 -5.32
C THR A 96 22.45 1.22 -6.02
N TYR A 97 21.57 0.51 -6.72
CA TYR A 97 21.95 -0.66 -7.52
C TYR A 97 23.00 -0.29 -8.56
N SER A 98 22.80 0.80 -9.29
CA SER A 98 23.77 1.28 -10.28
C SER A 98 25.11 1.69 -9.66
N GLN A 99 25.16 2.10 -8.38
CA GLN A 99 26.41 2.40 -7.70
C GLN A 99 27.17 1.13 -7.29
N ILE A 100 26.44 0.11 -6.83
CA ILE A 100 26.96 -1.19 -6.38
C ILE A 100 27.42 -2.02 -7.57
N HIS A 101 26.57 -2.13 -8.60
CA HIS A 101 26.82 -2.86 -9.84
C HIS A 101 27.03 -1.87 -10.98
N ASN A 102 28.29 -1.48 -11.17
CA ASN A 102 28.69 -0.59 -12.26
C ASN A 102 29.77 -1.23 -13.13
N ILE A 103 30.11 -0.59 -14.25
CA ILE A 103 31.08 -1.10 -15.24
C ILE A 103 32.43 -1.46 -14.60
N LYS A 104 32.86 -0.75 -13.54
CA LYS A 104 34.10 -1.02 -12.81
C LYS A 104 33.94 -2.06 -11.68
N ARG A 105 32.72 -2.31 -11.20
CA ARG A 105 32.36 -3.23 -10.09
C ARG A 105 31.38 -4.32 -10.53
N ASN A 106 31.56 -4.88 -11.73
CA ASN A 106 30.63 -5.81 -12.37
C ASN A 106 30.83 -7.30 -12.01
N LYS A 107 31.77 -7.63 -11.11
CA LYS A 107 32.06 -9.02 -10.70
C LYS A 107 31.03 -9.60 -9.72
N LEU A 108 30.04 -8.82 -9.31
CA LEU A 108 28.96 -9.27 -8.44
C LEU A 108 27.88 -9.99 -9.26
N THR A 109 27.36 -11.08 -8.71
CA THR A 109 26.14 -11.70 -9.24
C THR A 109 24.95 -10.79 -8.95
N ASN A 110 23.91 -10.83 -9.80
CA ASN A 110 22.70 -10.02 -9.61
C ASN A 110 22.10 -10.21 -8.20
N ARG A 111 22.03 -11.47 -7.74
CA ARG A 111 21.57 -11.80 -6.38
C ARG A 111 22.38 -11.10 -5.29
N ARG A 112 23.72 -11.08 -5.39
CA ARG A 112 24.56 -10.38 -4.40
C ARG A 112 24.37 -8.87 -4.46
N ALA A 113 24.18 -8.31 -5.66
CA ALA A 113 23.90 -6.88 -5.80
C ALA A 113 22.54 -6.51 -5.19
N GLU A 114 21.50 -7.33 -5.41
CA GLU A 114 20.19 -7.19 -4.77
C GLU A 114 20.28 -7.26 -3.24
N ASP A 115 21.00 -8.25 -2.68
CA ASP A 115 21.20 -8.39 -1.24
C ASP A 115 21.89 -7.14 -0.65
N LEU A 116 22.89 -6.59 -1.34
CA LEU A 116 23.60 -5.38 -0.91
C LEU A 116 22.71 -4.14 -0.97
N VAL A 117 21.88 -3.98 -2.00
CA VAL A 117 20.88 -2.90 -2.08
C VAL A 117 19.89 -3.02 -0.93
N TYR A 118 19.39 -4.24 -0.65
CA TYR A 118 18.48 -4.49 0.46
C TYR A 118 19.10 -4.09 1.80
N ILE A 119 20.34 -4.52 2.08
CA ILE A 119 21.03 -4.16 3.32
C ILE A 119 21.22 -2.64 3.40
N HIS A 120 21.70 -2.00 2.33
CA HIS A 120 21.91 -0.55 2.29
C HIS A 120 20.62 0.22 2.59
N SER A 121 19.53 -0.11 1.90
CA SER A 121 18.25 0.56 2.08
C SER A 121 17.71 0.40 3.49
N ASN A 122 17.81 -0.79 4.08
CA ASN A 122 17.37 -1.02 5.47
C ASN A 122 18.25 -0.30 6.48
N LEU A 123 19.57 -0.28 6.31
CA LEU A 123 20.47 0.47 7.20
C LEU A 123 20.15 1.96 7.17
N CYS A 124 19.90 2.54 5.99
CA CYS A 124 19.48 3.95 5.87
C CYS A 124 18.10 4.21 6.49
N LEU A 125 17.18 3.25 6.46
CA LEU A 125 15.89 3.38 7.13
C LEU A 125 16.06 3.34 8.65
N LEU A 126 16.82 2.38 9.16
CA LEU A 126 17.09 2.22 10.60
C LEU A 126 17.85 3.42 11.18
N SER A 127 18.81 3.98 10.43
CA SER A 127 19.55 5.17 10.88
C SER A 127 18.69 6.42 11.00
N ARG A 128 17.58 6.51 10.24
CA ARG A 128 16.63 7.64 10.31
C ARG A 128 15.66 7.53 11.48
N THR A 129 15.51 6.34 12.06
CA THR A 129 14.64 6.08 13.20
C THR A 129 15.39 6.01 14.53
N SER A 130 16.73 6.10 14.49
CA SER A 130 17.59 6.12 15.66
C SER A 130 17.74 7.56 16.14
N ASP A 131 17.45 7.84 17.41
CA ASP A 131 17.57 9.19 18.02
C ASP A 131 19.03 9.63 18.26
N ASP A 132 20.02 8.78 17.92
CA ASP A 132 21.45 9.00 18.16
C ASP A 132 22.14 9.91 17.12
N TYR A 133 21.54 11.05 16.77
CA TYR A 133 22.22 12.13 16.03
C TYR A 133 21.86 13.52 16.54
#